data_AF-A0A5E4QTP6-F1
#
_entry.id   AF-A0A5E4QTP6-F1
#
_cell.length_a   1.000
_cell.length_b   1.000
_cell.length_c   1.000
_cell.angle_alpha   90.00
_cell.angle_beta   90.00
_cell.angle_gamma   90.00
#
_symmetry.space_group_name_H-M   'P 1'
#
loop_
_entity.id
_entity.type
_entity.pdbx_description
1 polymer ?
#
loop_
_entity_poly.entity_id
_entity_poly.type
_entity_poly.pdbx_seq_one_letter_code
_entity_poly.pdbx_strand_id
1 'polypeptide(L)'
;MPKGKKKGKYESELQEKFEEKVLETIDALSARSNAARAAALVALRSAFQRRYLTPMLMGQRLTLADHVTRALRRGKDGERRAAASLAPILALQIGEEGTEEFMSVVRPALLAAAMDKTASLESRTECCSALAILCYLLEEDLTEVIEVMKTFESIFRGRQREGVWSRSGGGRLPRGSRGRLGAAASRLCAWRREVL
;
A
#
# COMPACT_ATOMS: atom_id res chain seq x y z
N MET A 1 0.97 -46.97 12.63
CA MET A 1 1.31 -45.56 12.32
C MET A 1 1.85 -45.48 10.89
N PRO A 2 1.21 -44.75 9.94
CA PRO A 2 1.97 -43.78 9.11
C PRO A 2 1.12 -42.63 8.50
N LYS A 3 0.17 -42.02 9.22
CA LYS A 3 -0.63 -40.90 8.67
C LYS A 3 0.10 -39.54 8.65
N GLY A 4 1.17 -39.38 9.42
CA GLY A 4 1.92 -38.11 9.53
C GLY A 4 2.81 -37.79 8.32
N LYS A 5 3.50 -38.78 7.73
CA LYS A 5 4.44 -38.55 6.62
C LYS A 5 3.76 -38.14 5.31
N LYS A 6 2.55 -38.65 5.02
CA LYS A 6 1.78 -38.26 3.82
C LYS A 6 1.20 -36.85 3.92
N LYS A 7 0.81 -36.42 5.11
CA LYS A 7 0.24 -35.07 5.33
C LYS A 7 1.29 -33.98 5.14
N GLY A 8 2.49 -34.16 5.72
CA GLY A 8 3.60 -33.22 5.54
C GLY A 8 4.08 -33.11 4.08
N LYS A 9 4.07 -34.21 3.32
CA LYS A 9 4.43 -34.18 1.90
C LYS A 9 3.41 -33.39 1.06
N TYR A 10 2.12 -33.58 1.31
CA TYR A 10 1.06 -32.85 0.59
C TYR A 10 1.04 -31.35 0.91
N GLU A 11 1.32 -30.98 2.17
CA GLU A 11 1.44 -29.57 2.58
C GLU A 11 2.65 -28.89 1.91
N SER A 12 3.78 -29.59 1.78
CA SER A 12 4.96 -29.11 1.02
C SER A 12 4.64 -28.90 -0.47
N GLU A 13 4.03 -29.89 -1.11
CA GLU A 13 3.65 -29.79 -2.54
C GLU A 13 2.63 -28.66 -2.80
N LEU A 14 1.73 -28.39 -1.85
CA LEU A 14 0.81 -27.26 -1.93
C LEU A 14 1.50 -25.91 -1.73
N GLN A 15 2.56 -25.88 -0.91
CA GLN A 15 3.35 -24.69 -0.67
C GLN A 15 4.19 -24.34 -1.90
N GLU A 16 4.89 -25.31 -2.47
CA GLU A 16 5.70 -25.14 -3.70
C GLU A 16 4.83 -24.63 -4.87
N LYS A 17 3.67 -25.26 -5.10
CA LYS A 17 2.72 -24.81 -6.14
C LYS A 17 2.17 -23.41 -5.89
N PHE A 18 2.13 -22.96 -4.64
CA PHE A 18 1.68 -21.61 -4.31
C PHE A 18 2.81 -20.61 -4.55
N GLU A 19 4.04 -20.93 -4.18
CA GLU A 19 5.22 -20.13 -4.45
C GLU A 19 5.47 -19.95 -5.96
N GLU A 20 5.35 -21.02 -6.74
CA GLU A 20 5.45 -20.98 -8.21
C GLU A 20 4.45 -19.97 -8.80
N LYS A 21 3.19 -20.01 -8.37
CA LYS A 21 2.16 -19.03 -8.81
C LYS A 21 2.48 -17.60 -8.40
N VAL A 22 3.10 -17.41 -7.23
CA VAL A 22 3.52 -16.07 -6.81
C VAL A 22 4.66 -15.59 -7.69
N LEU A 23 5.64 -16.43 -8.04
CA LEU A 23 6.72 -16.09 -8.97
C LEU A 23 6.18 -15.72 -10.36
N GLU A 24 5.25 -16.51 -10.90
CA GLU A 24 4.55 -16.16 -12.16
C GLU A 24 3.86 -14.78 -12.07
N THR A 25 3.28 -14.45 -10.91
CA THR A 25 2.64 -13.15 -10.68
C THR A 25 3.68 -12.03 -10.57
N ILE A 26 4.87 -12.29 -10.02
CA ILE A 26 5.99 -11.35 -9.99
C ILE A 26 6.47 -11.06 -11.42
N ASP A 27 6.60 -12.08 -12.26
CA ASP A 27 6.97 -11.90 -13.67
C ASP A 27 5.93 -11.04 -14.43
N ALA A 28 4.65 -11.19 -14.09
CA ALA A 28 3.57 -10.37 -14.65
C ALA A 28 3.67 -8.87 -14.28
N LEU A 29 4.47 -8.48 -13.27
CA LEU A 29 4.77 -7.07 -12.98
C LEU A 29 5.57 -6.39 -14.09
N SER A 30 6.22 -7.16 -14.97
CA SER A 30 6.94 -6.65 -16.15
C SER A 30 6.05 -6.53 -17.39
N ALA A 31 4.73 -6.74 -17.27
CA ALA A 31 3.80 -6.65 -18.39
C ALA A 31 3.80 -5.27 -19.07
N ARG A 32 3.64 -5.25 -20.40
CA ARG A 32 3.57 -4.01 -21.19
C ARG A 32 2.35 -3.15 -20.82
N SER A 33 1.24 -3.77 -20.44
CA SER A 33 -0.01 -3.09 -20.08
C SER A 33 -0.02 -2.62 -18.64
N ASN A 34 -0.32 -1.33 -18.44
CA ASN A 34 -0.51 -0.72 -17.11
C ASN A 34 -1.59 -1.45 -16.29
N ALA A 35 -2.68 -1.86 -16.94
CA ALA A 35 -3.77 -2.57 -16.27
C ALA A 35 -3.35 -3.98 -15.82
N ALA A 36 -2.54 -4.67 -16.63
CA ALA A 36 -2.01 -5.98 -16.26
C ALA A 36 -1.06 -5.89 -15.05
N ARG A 37 -0.17 -4.89 -15.03
CA ARG A 37 0.72 -4.65 -13.87
C ARG A 37 -0.07 -4.32 -12.60
N ALA A 38 -1.10 -3.48 -12.71
CA ALA A 38 -1.99 -3.18 -11.57
C ALA A 38 -2.69 -4.44 -11.05
N ALA A 39 -3.19 -5.30 -11.95
CA ALA A 39 -3.82 -6.56 -11.57
C ALA A 39 -2.84 -7.52 -10.88
N ALA A 40 -1.59 -7.61 -11.36
CA ALA A 40 -0.55 -8.42 -10.74
C ALA A 40 -0.21 -7.93 -9.32
N LEU A 41 -0.09 -6.62 -9.10
CA LEU A 41 0.12 -6.03 -7.76
C LEU A 41 -1.03 -6.38 -6.78
N VAL A 42 -2.27 -6.33 -7.25
CA VAL A 42 -3.45 -6.71 -6.45
C VAL A 42 -3.47 -8.22 -6.15
N ALA A 43 -3.08 -9.04 -7.13
CA ALA A 43 -2.98 -10.48 -6.96
C ALA A 43 -1.90 -10.84 -5.94
N LEU A 44 -0.72 -10.21 -6.00
CA LEU A 44 0.35 -10.37 -5.00
C LEU A 44 -0.11 -9.99 -3.61
N ARG A 45 -0.80 -8.85 -3.48
CA ARG A 45 -1.36 -8.42 -2.19
C ARG A 45 -2.28 -9.51 -1.61
N SER A 46 -3.16 -10.06 -2.46
CA SER A 46 -4.10 -11.11 -2.06
C SER A 46 -3.39 -12.41 -1.71
N ALA A 47 -2.29 -12.74 -2.37
CA ALA A 47 -1.47 -13.91 -2.08
C ALA A 47 -0.78 -13.78 -0.73
N PHE A 48 -0.14 -12.63 -0.46
CA PHE A 48 0.57 -12.37 0.79
C PHE A 48 -0.36 -12.23 2.01
N GLN A 49 -1.64 -11.93 1.81
CA GLN A 49 -2.63 -11.98 2.90
C GLN A 49 -3.00 -13.41 3.30
N ARG A 50 -2.79 -14.40 2.43
CA ARG A 50 -3.22 -15.79 2.67
C ARG A 50 -2.13 -16.64 3.33
N ARG A 51 -0.87 -16.39 3.00
CA ARG A 51 0.27 -17.19 3.48
C ARG A 51 1.52 -16.34 3.64
N TYR A 52 2.36 -16.76 4.59
CA TYR A 52 3.66 -16.18 4.85
C TYR A 52 4.71 -16.84 3.93
N LEU A 53 5.50 -16.04 3.20
CA LEU A 53 6.40 -16.49 2.12
C LEU A 53 7.84 -15.96 2.26
N THR A 54 8.26 -15.60 3.47
CA THR A 54 9.54 -14.93 3.72
C THR A 54 10.76 -15.58 3.09
N PRO A 55 10.96 -16.92 3.16
CA PRO A 55 12.16 -17.54 2.58
C PRO A 55 12.26 -17.31 1.06
N MET A 56 11.13 -17.39 0.36
CA MET A 56 11.08 -17.15 -1.08
C MET A 56 11.27 -15.66 -1.41
N LEU A 57 10.66 -14.77 -0.60
CA LEU A 57 10.73 -13.33 -0.81
C LEU A 57 12.12 -12.73 -0.58
N MET A 58 12.97 -13.37 0.22
CA MET A 58 14.37 -12.95 0.37
C MET A 58 15.09 -12.84 -0.97
N GLY A 59 14.88 -13.80 -1.88
CA GLY A 59 15.49 -13.78 -3.21
C GLY A 59 14.89 -12.75 -4.17
N GLN A 60 13.69 -12.22 -3.88
CA GLN A 60 12.95 -11.31 -4.76
C GLN A 60 12.75 -9.91 -4.17
N ARG A 61 13.25 -9.63 -2.96
CA ARG A 61 12.95 -8.39 -2.22
C ARG A 61 13.35 -7.13 -3.00
N LEU A 62 14.51 -7.15 -3.65
CA LEU A 62 15.03 -6.03 -4.44
C LEU A 62 14.19 -5.79 -5.70
N THR A 63 13.86 -6.88 -6.40
CA THR A 63 12.97 -6.86 -7.58
C THR A 63 11.61 -6.28 -7.23
N LEU A 64 11.02 -6.73 -6.12
CA LEU A 64 9.73 -6.23 -5.64
C LEU A 64 9.81 -4.77 -5.18
N ALA A 65 10.89 -4.37 -4.50
CA ALA A 65 11.14 -2.98 -4.13
C ALA A 65 11.20 -2.07 -5.36
N ASP A 66 11.90 -2.48 -6.42
CA ASP A 66 11.97 -1.73 -7.68
C ASP A 66 10.59 -1.62 -8.33
N HIS A 67 9.86 -2.74 -8.45
CA HIS A 67 8.51 -2.72 -9.04
C HIS A 67 7.54 -1.82 -8.26
N VAL A 68 7.53 -1.89 -6.93
CA VAL A 68 6.70 -1.03 -6.08
C VAL A 68 7.10 0.43 -6.23
N THR A 69 8.40 0.73 -6.13
CA THR A 69 8.93 2.10 -6.25
C THR A 69 8.62 2.70 -7.62
N ARG A 70 8.80 1.92 -8.69
CA ARG A 70 8.48 2.31 -10.06
C ARG A 70 6.98 2.55 -10.25
N ALA A 71 6.13 1.68 -9.72
CA ALA A 71 4.68 1.83 -9.79
C ALA A 71 4.21 3.09 -9.05
N LEU A 72 4.76 3.38 -7.87
CA LEU A 72 4.45 4.58 -7.09
C LEU A 72 4.88 5.87 -7.82
N ARG A 73 6.10 5.90 -8.35
CA ARG A 73 6.65 7.10 -9.00
C ARG A 73 6.06 7.33 -10.39
N ARG A 74 6.01 6.29 -11.23
CA ARG A 74 5.74 6.39 -12.68
C ARG A 74 4.46 5.69 -13.14
N GLY A 75 3.82 4.90 -12.28
CA GLY A 75 2.61 4.16 -12.63
C GLY A 75 1.39 5.06 -12.83
N LYS A 76 0.37 4.53 -13.52
CA LYS A 76 -0.96 5.16 -13.59
C LYS A 76 -1.72 4.99 -12.26
N ASP A 77 -2.84 5.68 -12.10
CA ASP A 77 -3.63 5.66 -10.85
C ASP A 77 -3.99 4.26 -10.35
N GLY A 78 -4.30 3.32 -11.24
CA GLY A 78 -4.55 1.92 -10.85
C GLY A 78 -3.32 1.23 -10.26
N GLU A 79 -2.15 1.43 -10.89
CA GLU A 79 -0.88 0.86 -10.45
C GLU A 79 -0.40 1.49 -9.14
N ARG A 80 -0.47 2.82 -9.03
CA ARG A 80 -0.08 3.56 -7.83
C ARG A 80 -0.87 3.09 -6.61
N ARG A 81 -2.20 2.98 -6.73
CA ARG A 81 -3.05 2.47 -5.64
C ARG A 81 -2.72 1.03 -5.29
N ALA A 82 -2.57 0.17 -6.30
CA ALA A 82 -2.25 -1.23 -6.06
C ALA A 82 -0.91 -1.38 -5.32
N ALA A 83 0.12 -0.66 -5.76
CA ALA A 83 1.44 -0.65 -5.14
C ALA A 83 1.41 -0.09 -3.71
N ALA A 84 0.72 1.03 -3.48
CA ALA A 84 0.55 1.60 -2.14
C ALA A 84 -0.13 0.60 -1.19
N SER A 85 -1.19 -0.08 -1.66
CA SER A 85 -1.90 -1.06 -0.84
C SER A 85 -1.10 -2.35 -0.57
N LEU A 86 -0.13 -2.67 -1.44
CA LEU A 86 0.75 -3.83 -1.31
C LEU A 86 1.92 -3.56 -0.35
N ALA A 87 2.48 -2.35 -0.38
CA ALA A 87 3.72 -2.01 0.33
C ALA A 87 3.74 -2.39 1.83
N PRO A 88 2.68 -2.12 2.64
CA PRO A 88 2.66 -2.52 4.04
C PRO A 88 2.72 -4.04 4.26
N ILE A 89 1.98 -4.79 3.45
CA ILE A 89 1.94 -6.25 3.54
C ILE A 89 3.27 -6.85 3.10
N LEU A 90 3.89 -6.26 2.07
CA LEU A 90 5.17 -6.72 1.59
C LEU A 90 6.29 -6.48 2.61
N ALA A 91 6.31 -5.33 3.29
CA ALA A 91 7.28 -5.08 4.36
C ALA A 91 7.19 -6.14 5.48
N LEU A 92 5.97 -6.46 5.93
CA LEU A 92 5.74 -7.52 6.92
C LEU A 92 6.23 -8.91 6.46
N GLN A 93 6.10 -9.19 5.16
CA GLN A 93 6.50 -10.47 4.57
C GLN A 93 8.01 -10.59 4.36
N ILE A 94 8.70 -9.47 4.10
CA ILE A 94 10.16 -9.44 4.03
C ILE A 94 10.75 -9.68 5.44
N GLY A 95 10.15 -9.13 6.49
CA GLY A 95 10.64 -9.32 7.86
C GLY A 95 11.86 -8.45 8.18
N GLU A 96 12.37 -8.54 9.40
CA GLU A 96 13.36 -7.59 9.96
C GLU A 96 14.64 -7.48 9.12
N GLU A 97 15.17 -8.60 8.61
CA GLU A 97 16.46 -8.64 7.90
C GLU A 97 16.50 -7.84 6.57
N GLY A 98 15.35 -7.55 5.96
CA GLY A 98 15.28 -6.85 4.68
C GLY A 98 14.34 -5.64 4.66
N THR A 99 13.62 -5.40 5.75
CA THR A 99 12.61 -4.32 5.80
C THR A 99 13.25 -2.94 5.71
N GLU A 100 14.39 -2.71 6.36
CA GLU A 100 15.07 -1.41 6.31
C GLU A 100 15.49 -1.04 4.87
N GLU A 101 16.12 -1.99 4.16
CA GLU A 101 16.53 -1.83 2.75
C GLU A 101 15.31 -1.53 1.87
N PHE A 102 14.21 -2.27 2.04
CA PHE A 102 12.95 -2.04 1.33
C PHE A 102 12.36 -0.65 1.64
N MET A 103 12.35 -0.24 2.90
CA MET A 103 11.77 1.02 3.34
C MET A 103 12.56 2.23 2.87
N SER A 104 13.89 2.12 2.77
CA SER A 104 14.78 3.19 2.27
C SER A 104 14.38 3.72 0.89
N VAL A 105 13.82 2.86 0.03
CA VAL A 105 13.38 3.23 -1.33
C VAL A 105 11.87 3.45 -1.44
N VAL A 106 11.07 2.68 -0.70
CA VAL A 106 9.60 2.73 -0.80
C VAL A 106 9.01 3.93 -0.06
N ARG A 107 9.52 4.27 1.13
CA ARG A 107 9.08 5.43 1.92
C ARG A 107 9.16 6.75 1.14
N PRO A 108 10.31 7.15 0.55
CA PRO A 108 10.38 8.40 -0.22
C PRO A 108 9.50 8.35 -1.48
N ALA A 109 9.28 7.17 -2.08
CA ALA A 109 8.38 7.03 -3.22
C ALA A 109 6.91 7.25 -2.83
N LEU A 110 6.48 6.72 -1.68
CA LEU A 110 5.16 6.95 -1.12
C LEU A 110 4.94 8.41 -0.73
N LEU A 111 5.92 9.05 -0.08
CA LEU A 111 5.85 10.48 0.27
C LEU A 111 5.69 11.35 -0.96
N ALA A 112 6.50 11.11 -2.00
CA ALA A 112 6.39 11.83 -3.27
C ALA A 112 5.00 11.63 -3.91
N ALA A 113 4.47 10.40 -3.93
CA ALA A 113 3.16 10.10 -4.50
C ALA A 113 2.00 10.71 -3.69
N ALA A 114 2.11 10.80 -2.36
CA ALA A 114 1.12 11.42 -1.49
C ALA A 114 1.04 12.95 -1.70
N MET A 115 2.20 13.58 -1.91
CA MET A 115 2.35 15.03 -2.08
C MET A 115 2.12 15.51 -3.53
N ASP A 116 2.10 14.60 -4.50
CA ASP A 116 1.81 14.90 -5.90
C ASP A 116 0.37 15.42 -6.06
N LYS A 117 0.22 16.74 -6.23
CA LYS A 117 -1.09 17.40 -6.41
C LYS A 117 -1.74 17.07 -7.75
N THR A 118 -0.98 16.57 -8.73
CA THR A 118 -1.49 16.19 -10.06
C THR A 118 -2.09 14.79 -10.08
N ALA A 119 -1.74 13.95 -9.09
CA ALA A 119 -2.30 12.63 -8.93
C ALA A 119 -3.76 12.66 -8.45
N SER A 120 -4.51 11.60 -8.77
CA SER A 120 -5.89 11.48 -8.30
C SER A 120 -5.99 11.47 -6.78
N LEU A 121 -7.12 11.94 -6.26
CA LEU A 121 -7.42 11.93 -4.83
C LEU A 121 -7.28 10.51 -4.25
N GLU A 122 -7.84 9.51 -4.91
CA GLU A 122 -7.83 8.12 -4.46
C GLU A 122 -6.41 7.55 -4.35
N SER A 123 -5.55 7.82 -5.35
CA SER A 123 -4.14 7.40 -5.32
C SER A 123 -3.40 8.01 -4.14
N ARG A 124 -3.58 9.31 -3.91
CA ARG A 124 -2.93 10.01 -2.79
C ARG A 124 -3.43 9.51 -1.44
N THR A 125 -4.73 9.29 -1.30
CA THR A 125 -5.28 8.76 -0.04
C THR A 125 -4.74 7.38 0.29
N GLU A 126 -4.62 6.50 -0.72
CA GLU A 126 -4.06 5.17 -0.51
C GLU A 126 -2.57 5.24 -0.13
N CYS A 127 -1.80 6.14 -0.75
CA CYS A 127 -0.39 6.37 -0.38
C CYS A 127 -0.26 6.89 1.06
N CYS A 128 -1.11 7.83 1.48
CA CYS A 128 -1.12 8.31 2.87
C CYS A 128 -1.48 7.18 3.85
N SER A 129 -2.48 6.34 3.53
CA SER A 129 -2.84 5.20 4.37
C SER A 129 -1.69 4.20 4.47
N ALA A 130 -1.01 3.90 3.37
CA ALA A 130 0.15 3.02 3.36
C ALA A 130 1.29 3.57 4.22
N LEU A 131 1.61 4.86 4.10
CA LEU A 131 2.60 5.53 4.94
C LEU A 131 2.26 5.47 6.42
N ALA A 132 1.00 5.73 6.78
CA ALA A 132 0.55 5.67 8.16
C ALA A 132 0.71 4.26 8.75
N ILE A 133 0.34 3.22 8.00
CA ILE A 133 0.48 1.83 8.43
C ILE A 133 1.96 1.45 8.57
N LEU A 134 2.79 1.79 7.59
CA LEU A 134 4.24 1.51 7.65
C LEU A 134 4.91 2.25 8.82
N CYS A 135 4.54 3.52 9.04
CA CYS A 135 5.02 4.31 10.16
C CYS A 135 4.60 3.70 11.51
N TYR A 136 3.38 3.19 11.61
CA TYR A 136 2.90 2.53 12.83
C TYR A 136 3.59 1.18 13.11
N LEU A 137 3.89 0.42 12.06
CA LEU A 137 4.41 -0.95 12.20
C LEU A 137 5.93 -1.01 12.33
N LEU A 138 6.66 -0.09 11.72
CA LEU A 138 8.11 -0.24 11.48
C LEU A 138 8.96 0.89 12.06
N GLU A 139 8.37 2.05 12.37
CA GLU A 139 9.16 3.18 12.85
C GLU A 139 9.26 3.20 14.37
N GLU A 140 10.49 3.17 14.86
CA GLU A 140 10.81 3.33 16.28
C GLU A 140 11.31 4.75 16.60
N ASP A 141 11.80 5.50 15.58
CA ASP A 141 12.27 6.87 15.75
C ASP A 141 11.10 7.87 15.68
N LEU A 142 10.90 8.59 16.79
CA LEU A 142 9.88 9.64 16.91
C LEU A 142 10.06 10.76 15.88
N THR A 143 11.30 11.02 15.43
CA THR A 143 11.63 12.07 14.46
C THR A 143 10.98 11.78 13.11
N GLU A 144 11.14 10.56 12.59
CA GLU A 144 10.53 10.08 11.35
C GLU A 144 9.00 10.10 11.42
N VAL A 145 8.45 9.70 12.57
CA VAL A 145 7.00 9.77 12.83
C VAL A 145 6.50 11.22 12.73
N ILE A 146 7.20 12.16 13.36
CA ILE A 146 6.85 13.59 13.33
C ILE A 146 6.92 14.14 11.90
N GLU A 147 7.90 13.73 11.09
CA GLU A 147 8.00 14.17 9.69
C GLU A 147 6.82 13.68 8.83
N VAL A 148 6.41 12.42 9.00
CA VAL A 148 5.21 11.89 8.34
C VAL A 148 3.96 12.66 8.80
N MET A 149 3.83 12.95 10.09
CA MET A 149 2.71 13.74 10.64
C MET A 149 2.67 15.17 10.08
N LYS A 150 3.82 15.86 10.00
CA LYS A 150 3.93 17.19 9.38
C LYS A 150 3.54 17.15 7.90
N THR A 151 3.91 16.09 7.19
CA THR A 151 3.53 15.88 5.79
C THR A 151 2.00 15.77 5.67
N PHE A 152 1.35 14.96 6.51
CA PHE A 152 -0.11 14.86 6.53
C PHE A 152 -0.78 16.19 6.89
N GLU A 153 -0.25 16.91 7.87
CA GLU A 153 -0.74 18.23 8.23
C GLU A 153 -0.69 19.20 7.03
N SER A 154 0.40 19.22 6.26
CA SER A 154 0.51 20.04 5.05
C SER A 154 -0.55 19.67 4.01
N ILE A 155 -0.83 18.38 3.82
CA ILE A 155 -1.87 17.90 2.89
C ILE A 155 -3.26 18.38 3.35
N PHE A 156 -3.57 18.31 4.65
CA PHE A 156 -4.86 18.74 5.20
C PHE A 156 -5.03 20.26 5.22
N ARG A 157 -3.99 21.01 5.61
CA ARG A 157 -3.99 22.48 5.61
C ARG A 157 -4.14 23.05 4.20
N GLY A 158 -3.50 22.42 3.20
CA GLY A 158 -3.65 22.80 1.81
C GLY A 158 -5.10 22.68 1.30
N ARG A 159 -5.82 21.64 1.72
CA ARG A 159 -7.23 21.44 1.34
C ARG A 159 -8.21 22.41 2.00
N GLN A 160 -7.92 22.91 3.20
CA GLN A 160 -8.75 23.93 3.84
C GLN A 160 -8.74 25.27 3.10
N ARG A 161 -7.72 25.55 2.28
CA ARG A 161 -7.64 26.79 1.48
C ARG A 161 -8.35 26.70 0.14
N GLU A 162 -8.54 25.49 -0.40
CA GLU A 162 -9.19 25.24 -1.70
C GLU A 162 -10.69 24.89 -1.58
N GLY A 163 -11.21 24.74 -0.36
CA GLY A 163 -12.61 24.43 -0.11
C GLY A 163 -13.16 25.26 1.04
N VAL A 164 -14.09 26.16 0.70
CA VAL A 164 -14.98 26.90 1.59
C VAL A 164 -15.39 26.08 2.82
N TRP A 165 -14.70 26.29 3.94
CA TRP A 165 -15.25 26.10 5.28
C TRP A 165 -15.69 27.46 5.83
N SER A 166 -16.31 28.30 5.00
CA SER A 166 -17.16 29.35 5.55
C SER A 166 -18.39 28.68 6.14
N ARG A 167 -18.41 28.66 7.47
CA ARG A 167 -19.60 28.85 8.30
C ARG A 167 -20.84 29.25 7.48
N SER A 168 -21.69 28.29 7.19
CA SER A 168 -23.10 28.47 6.86
C SER A 168 -23.76 27.18 7.31
N GLY A 169 -24.52 27.17 8.40
CA GLY A 169 -25.79 27.87 8.44
C GLY A 169 -26.73 27.10 7.51
N GLY A 170 -27.70 26.37 8.09
CA GLY A 170 -28.45 25.29 7.45
C GLY A 170 -28.82 25.48 5.98
N GLY A 171 -28.56 24.46 5.17
CA GLY A 171 -28.96 24.42 3.77
C GLY A 171 -28.66 23.05 3.15
N ARG A 172 -29.68 22.41 2.60
CA ARG A 172 -29.66 21.06 1.99
C ARG A 172 -28.46 20.82 1.06
N LEU A 173 -27.76 19.71 1.29
CA LEU A 173 -26.77 19.15 0.35
C LEU A 173 -27.43 18.79 -1.00
N PRO A 174 -26.79 19.09 -2.14
CA PRO A 174 -27.26 18.63 -3.45
C PRO A 174 -27.18 17.10 -3.53
N ARG A 175 -28.29 16.47 -3.92
CA ARG A 175 -28.36 15.04 -4.27
C ARG A 175 -27.71 14.85 -5.64
N GLY A 176 -26.46 14.39 -5.70
CA GLY A 176 -25.86 14.09 -7.01
C GLY A 176 -24.53 13.30 -7.04
N SER A 177 -23.80 13.17 -5.95
CA SER A 177 -22.45 12.54 -5.98
C SER A 177 -22.14 11.74 -4.72
N ARG A 178 -23.09 10.89 -4.32
CA ARG A 178 -23.07 10.13 -3.07
C ARG A 178 -22.22 8.84 -3.08
N GLY A 179 -21.42 8.59 -4.11
CA GLY A 179 -20.83 7.25 -4.33
C GLY A 179 -19.35 7.05 -4.00
N ARG A 180 -18.48 8.07 -4.10
CA ARG A 180 -17.02 7.83 -4.12
C ARG A 180 -16.17 8.77 -3.27
N LEU A 181 -16.64 10.00 -3.04
CA LEU A 181 -15.91 10.98 -2.21
C LEU A 181 -16.11 10.77 -0.70
N GLY A 182 -17.19 10.09 -0.31
CA GLY A 182 -17.50 9.81 1.10
C GLY A 182 -16.63 8.71 1.72
N ALA A 183 -16.19 7.71 0.95
CA ALA A 183 -15.44 6.59 1.50
C ALA A 183 -13.99 6.97 1.86
N ALA A 184 -13.32 7.76 1.01
CA ALA A 184 -11.97 8.24 1.26
C ALA A 184 -11.92 9.27 2.40
N ALA A 185 -12.91 10.18 2.44
CA ALA A 185 -13.08 11.12 3.55
C ALA A 185 -13.42 10.40 4.86
N SER A 186 -14.28 9.37 4.84
CA SER A 186 -14.58 8.58 6.04
C SER A 186 -13.39 7.78 6.54
N ARG A 187 -12.53 7.23 5.67
CA ARG A 187 -11.31 6.50 6.11
C ARG A 187 -10.28 7.43 6.74
N LEU A 188 -10.08 8.64 6.20
CA LEU A 188 -9.20 9.65 6.78
C LEU A 188 -9.79 10.31 8.04
N CYS A 189 -11.11 10.52 8.09
CA CYS A 189 -11.81 11.01 9.28
C CYS A 189 -11.95 9.93 10.37
N ALA A 190 -11.90 8.64 10.03
CA ALA A 190 -11.79 7.54 10.98
C ALA A 190 -10.37 7.51 11.57
N TRP A 191 -9.33 7.63 10.74
CA TRP A 191 -7.94 7.75 11.21
C TRP A 191 -7.75 8.94 12.18
N ARG A 192 -8.37 10.09 11.89
CA ARG A 192 -8.38 11.25 12.82
C ARG A 192 -9.14 11.00 14.13
N ARG A 193 -10.03 10.01 14.19
CA ARG A 193 -10.83 9.67 15.39
C ARG A 193 -10.26 8.51 16.20
N GLU A 194 -9.39 7.69 15.61
CA GLU A 194 -8.74 6.57 16.28
C GLU A 194 -7.35 6.94 16.83
N VAL A 195 -6.72 8.00 16.30
CA VAL A 195 -5.35 8.43 16.64
C VAL A 195 -5.33 9.72 17.50
N LEU A 196 -6.47 10.40 17.68
CA LEU A 196 -6.69 11.51 18.63
C LEU A 196 -7.90 11.19 19.50
#